data_AF-A0A958XVS7-F1
#
_entry.id   AF-A0A958XVS7-F1
#
_cell.length_a   1.000
_cell.length_b   1.000
_cell.length_c   1.000
_cell.angle_alpha   90.00
_cell.angle_beta   90.00
_cell.angle_gamma   90.00
#
_symmetry.space_group_name_H-M   'P 1'
#
loop_
_entity.id
_entity.type
_entity.pdbx_description
1 polymer ?
#
loop_
_entity_poly.entity_id
_entity_poly.type
_entity_poly.pdbx_seq_one_letter_code
_entity_poly.pdbx_strand_id
1 'polypeptide(L)' 'MTLPDLSDTIVALATPPGTGAIAVIRLAGPEAIALADRMFKGRVLAGQATHTAHFGRIEDPADGKAV' A
#
# COMPACT_ATOMS: atom_id res chain seq x y z
N MET A 1 -21.55 -16.97 0.41
CA MET A 1 -20.58 -15.88 0.62
C MET A 1 -19.96 -16.11 1.99
N THR A 2 -18.76 -16.66 2.05
CA THR A 2 -18.00 -16.83 3.29
C THR A 2 -17.36 -15.50 3.67
N LEU A 3 -17.34 -15.19 4.97
CA LEU A 3 -16.67 -14.00 5.47
C LEU A 3 -15.15 -14.13 5.28
N PRO A 4 -14.43 -13.02 5.03
CA PRO A 4 -12.97 -13.03 4.96
C PRO A 4 -12.38 -13.48 6.29
N ASP A 5 -11.23 -14.15 6.24
CA ASP A 5 -10.50 -14.51 7.46
C ASP A 5 -9.95 -13.23 8.10
N LEU A 6 -10.02 -13.13 9.44
CA LEU A 6 -9.52 -11.96 10.16
C LEU A 6 -7.99 -11.79 10.04
N SER A 7 -7.29 -12.82 9.55
CA SER A 7 -5.86 -12.80 9.25
C SER A 7 -5.53 -12.41 7.80
N ASP A 8 -6.53 -12.20 6.94
CA ASP A 8 -6.30 -11.81 5.55
C ASP A 8 -5.67 -10.41 5.46
N THR A 9 -4.88 -10.20 4.40
CA THR A 9 -4.40 -8.86 4.06
C THR A 9 -5.46 -8.09 3.28
N ILE A 10 -5.88 -6.95 3.80
CA ILE A 10 -6.93 -6.10 3.24
C ILE A 10 -6.38 -4.74 2.78
N VAL A 11 -7.10 -4.08 1.89
CA VAL A 11 -6.81 -2.73 1.40
C VAL A 11 -8.08 -1.90 1.29
N ALA A 12 -8.01 -0.61 1.64
CA ALA A 12 -9.12 0.31 1.51
C ALA A 12 -8.67 1.77 1.32
N LEU A 13 -9.55 2.59 0.74
CA LEU A 13 -9.46 4.04 0.85
C LEU A 13 -9.70 4.45 2.31
N ALA A 14 -8.74 5.15 2.90
CA ALA A 14 -8.82 5.67 4.26
C ALA A 14 -9.36 7.11 4.31
N THR A 15 -9.46 7.77 3.16
CA THR A 15 -10.02 9.12 3.01
C THR A 15 -11.36 9.09 2.24
N PRO A 16 -12.26 10.06 2.46
CA PRO A 16 -13.49 10.18 1.68
C PRO A 16 -13.24 10.29 0.17
N PRO A 17 -14.18 9.82 -0.67
CA PRO A 17 -14.11 10.02 -2.11
C PRO A 17 -14.33 11.49 -2.47
N GLY A 18 -13.67 11.95 -3.53
CA GLY A 18 -13.80 13.31 -4.05
C GLY A 18 -12.45 13.92 -4.41
N THR A 19 -12.47 15.20 -4.75
CA THR A 19 -11.26 15.95 -5.09
C THR A 19 -10.61 16.51 -3.83
N GLY A 20 -9.31 16.25 -3.67
CA GLY A 20 -8.52 16.76 -2.56
C GLY A 20 -7.04 16.81 -2.95
N ALA A 21 -6.23 17.48 -2.13
CA ALA A 21 -4.78 17.54 -2.34
C ALA A 21 -4.09 16.20 -2.06
N ILE A 22 -4.66 15.38 -1.17
CA ILE A 22 -4.10 14.10 -0.72
C ILE A 22 -5.23 13.07 -0.63
N ALA A 23 -4.92 11.86 -1.06
CA ALA A 23 -5.72 10.66 -0.78
C ALA A 23 -4.84 9.65 -0.03
N VAL A 24 -5.45 8.86 0.87
CA VAL A 24 -4.74 7.83 1.62
C VAL A 24 -5.36 6.47 1.31
N ILE A 25 -4.52 5.54 0.87
CA ILE A 25 -4.85 4.11 0.75
C ILE A 25 -4.12 3.39 1.88
N ARG A 26 -4.85 2.57 2.65
CA ARG A 26 -4.29 1.80 3.77
C ARG A 26 -4.36 0.32 3.48
N LEU A 27 -3.24 -0.37 3.66
CA LEU A 27 -3.15 -1.83 3.67
C LEU A 27 -2.99 -2.31 5.13
N ALA A 28 -3.57 -3.47 5.46
CA ALA A 28 -3.44 -4.09 6.77
C ALA A 28 -3.43 -5.61 6.65
N GLY A 29 -2.57 -6.29 7.41
CA GLY A 29 -2.44 -7.74 7.43
C GLY A 29 -1.00 -8.21 7.26
N PRO A 30 -0.75 -9.53 7.31
CA PRO A 30 0.59 -10.12 7.32
C PRO A 30 1.40 -9.82 6.06
N GLU A 31 0.77 -9.62 4.91
CA GLU A 31 1.46 -9.37 3.63
C GLU A 31 1.51 -7.89 3.24
N ALA A 32 0.97 -6.97 4.06
CA ALA A 32 0.76 -5.57 3.67
C ALA A 32 2.05 -4.86 3.19
N ILE A 33 3.16 -5.05 3.92
CA ILE A 33 4.44 -4.42 3.56
C ILE A 33 5.04 -5.08 2.31
N ALA A 34 4.98 -6.41 2.21
CA ALA A 34 5.49 -7.14 1.05
C ALA A 34 4.73 -6.76 -0.24
N LEU A 35 3.40 -6.61 -0.15
CA LEU A 35 2.57 -6.14 -1.27
C LEU A 35 2.96 -4.73 -1.71
N ALA A 36 3.10 -3.81 -0.74
CA ALA A 36 3.49 -2.42 -1.01
C ALA A 36 4.88 -2.33 -1.64
N ASP A 37 5.85 -3.15 -1.19
CA ASP A 37 7.21 -3.17 -1.73
C ASP A 37 7.30 -3.55 -3.20
N ARG A 38 6.39 -4.38 -3.71
CA ARG A 38 6.38 -4.77 -5.13
C ARG A 38 6.06 -3.59 -6.07
N MET A 39 5.23 -2.67 -5.59
CA MET A 39 4.72 -1.53 -6.36
C MET A 39 5.42 -0.21 -6.00
N PHE A 40 6.06 -0.12 -4.83
CA PHE A 40 6.77 1.08 -4.40
C PHE A 40 8.18 1.14 -4.98
N LYS A 41 8.47 2.21 -5.72
CA LYS A 41 9.82 2.57 -6.18
C LYS A 41 10.43 3.61 -5.25
N GLY A 42 11.43 3.17 -4.50
CA GLY A 42 12.15 3.96 -3.52
C GLY A 42 13.01 3.06 -2.64
N ARG A 43 12.89 3.25 -1.31
CA ARG A 43 13.48 2.33 -0.34
C ARG A 43 12.71 1.01 -0.30
N VAL A 44 13.40 -0.10 -0.02
CA VAL A 44 12.74 -1.38 0.33
C VAL A 44 12.13 -1.22 1.73
N LEU A 45 10.80 -1.18 1.81
CA LEU A 45 9.99 -0.93 3.01
C LEU A 45 10.12 -2.06 4.04
N ALA A 46 10.23 -3.32 3.60
CA ALA A 46 10.43 -4.47 4.49
C ALA A 46 11.73 -4.39 5.32
N GLY A 47 12.72 -3.61 4.85
CA GLY A 47 13.98 -3.38 5.56
C GLY A 47 14.00 -2.11 6.42
N GLN A 48 12.89 -1.38 6.54
CA GLN A 48 12.83 -0.12 7.27
C GLN A 48 12.38 -0.31 8.71
N ALA A 49 12.79 0.62 9.57
CA ALA A 49 12.28 0.70 10.94
C ALA A 49 10.77 0.98 10.93
N THR A 50 10.07 0.54 11.96
CA THR A 50 8.66 0.87 12.13
C THR A 50 8.48 2.37 12.44
N HIS A 51 7.32 2.94 12.12
CA HIS A 51 6.95 4.35 12.35
C HIS A 51 7.81 5.38 11.60
N THR A 52 8.25 5.05 10.38
CA THR A 52 8.98 5.96 9.48
C THR A 52 8.17 6.29 8.23
N ALA A 53 8.50 7.43 7.60
CA ALA A 53 7.92 7.84 6.32
C ALA A 53 8.95 7.70 5.20
N HIS A 54 8.51 7.19 4.04
CA HIS A 54 9.35 7.01 2.87
C HIS A 54 8.69 7.64 1.64
N PHE A 55 9.43 8.52 0.98
CA PHE A 55 9.00 9.15 -0.26
C PHE A 55 9.47 8.33 -1.46
N GLY A 56 8.58 8.16 -2.44
CA GLY A 56 8.84 7.38 -3.64
C GLY A 56 7.64 7.44 -4.58
N ARG A 57 7.61 6.56 -5.57
CA ARG A 57 6.52 6.46 -6.55
C ARG A 57 5.86 5.10 -6.46
N ILE A 58 4.59 5.03 -6.82
CA ILE A 58 3.89 3.77 -7.04
C ILE A 58 3.90 3.50 -8.54
N GLU A 59 4.32 2.30 -8.93
CA GLU A 59 4.34 1.83 -10.31
C GLU A 59 3.60 0.51 -10.44
N ASP A 60 2.94 0.30 -11.57
CA ASP A 60 2.35 -0.98 -11.92
C ASP A 60 3.47 -2.03 -12.08
N PRO A 61 3.43 -3.15 -11.36
CA PRO A 61 4.45 -4.18 -11.47
C PRO A 61 4.49 -4.89 -12.84
N ALA A 62 3.42 -4.81 -13.64
CA ALA A 62 3.34 -5.48 -14.94
C ALA A 62 4.00 -4.69 -16.08
N ASP A 63 3.87 -3.36 -16.10
CA ASP A 63 4.38 -2.52 -17.18
C ASP A 63 5.27 -1.34 -16.73
N GLY A 64 5.47 -1.16 -15.43
CA GLY A 64 6.34 -0.14 -14.85
C GLY A 64 5.81 1.28 -14.97
N LYS A 65 4.55 1.48 -15.39
CA LYS A 65 3.97 2.83 -15.46
C LYS A 65 3.64 3.34 -14.07
N ALA A 66 3.96 4.60 -13.84
CA ALA A 66 3.59 5.26 -12.59
C ALA A 66 2.07 5.50 -12.52
N VAL A 67 1.54 5.30 -11.31
CA VAL A 67 0.16 5.63 -10.94
C VAL A 67 0.05 7.10 -10.57
#